data_AF-A0A6V8PVR2-F1
#
_entry.id   AF-A0A6V8PVR2-F1
#
_cell.length_a   1.000
_cell.length_b   1.000
_cell.length_c   1.000
_cell.angle_alpha   90.00
_cell.angle_beta   90.00
_cell.angle_gamma   90.00
#
_symmetry.space_group_name_H-M   'P 1'
#
loop_
_entity.id
_entity.type
_entity.pdbx_description
1 polymer ?
#
loop_
_entity_poly.entity_id
_entity_poly.type
_entity_poly.pdbx_seq_one_letter_code
_entity_poly.pdbx_strand_id
1 'polypeptide(L)'
;MLVNTVHREGSNLAMTSGRLAAETVIRAREKGDFSARSLSLYRKLLEESFVLKDLKKYQNLPRYLKSHRELFTLYPELLSGAAIEMMTVDSTPKRDKQRKIWREVISKRSLWRLARDLYHGWRAVR
;
A
#
# COMPACT_ATOMS: atom_id res chain seq x y z
N MET A 1 -15.22 1.80 -5.42
CA MET A 1 -14.49 1.60 -6.69
C MET A 1 -13.48 0.48 -6.49
N LEU A 2 -13.32 -0.43 -7.46
CA LEU A 2 -12.33 -1.51 -7.41
C LEU A 2 -10.99 -0.98 -7.94
N VAL A 3 -10.30 -0.19 -7.12
CA VAL A 3 -9.01 0.42 -7.48
C VAL A 3 -8.05 0.28 -6.32
N ASN A 4 -6.88 -0.32 -6.58
CA ASN A 4 -5.74 -0.32 -5.69
C ASN A 4 -4.79 0.82 -6.11
N THR A 5 -4.95 1.98 -5.45
CA THR A 5 -4.23 3.21 -5.77
C THR A 5 -2.73 3.12 -5.50
N VAL A 6 -2.32 2.24 -4.58
CA VAL A 6 -0.92 2.11 -4.15
C VAL A 6 -0.09 1.39 -5.21
N HIS A 7 -0.69 0.42 -5.91
CA HIS A 7 -0.04 -0.29 -7.00
C HIS A 7 -0.43 0.23 -8.38
N ARG A 8 -1.23 1.30 -8.44
CA ARG A 8 -1.77 1.87 -9.69
C ARG A 8 -2.57 0.84 -10.50
N GLU A 9 -3.27 -0.03 -9.79
CA GLU A 9 -4.05 -1.12 -10.32
C GLU A 9 -5.53 -0.75 -10.29
N GLY A 10 -6.03 -0.28 -11.43
CA GLY A 10 -7.46 -0.03 -11.64
C GLY A 10 -7.97 -0.83 -12.83
N SER A 11 -7.28 -0.76 -13.97
CA SER A 11 -7.69 -1.41 -15.21
C SER A 11 -7.70 -2.94 -15.10
N ASN A 12 -6.72 -3.55 -14.45
CA ASN A 12 -6.65 -5.00 -14.24
C ASN A 12 -7.83 -5.50 -13.36
N LEU A 13 -8.14 -4.77 -12.28
CA LEU A 13 -9.25 -5.05 -11.38
C LEU A 13 -10.58 -4.89 -12.09
N ALA A 14 -10.75 -3.82 -12.87
CA ALA A 14 -11.95 -3.55 -13.65
C ALA A 14 -12.19 -4.61 -14.73
N MET A 15 -11.16 -4.97 -15.50
CA MET A 15 -11.26 -6.03 -16.53
C MET A 15 -11.62 -7.38 -15.90
N THR A 16 -10.96 -7.76 -14.82
CA THR A 16 -11.24 -9.03 -14.12
C THR A 16 -12.65 -9.03 -13.54
N SER A 17 -13.04 -7.95 -12.86
CA SER A 17 -14.39 -7.76 -12.34
C SER A 17 -15.46 -7.86 -13.44
N GLY A 18 -15.23 -7.23 -14.59
CA GLY A 18 -16.12 -7.33 -15.75
C GLY A 18 -16.25 -8.76 -16.26
N ARG A 19 -15.13 -9.49 -16.39
CA ARG A 19 -15.14 -10.91 -16.77
C ARG A 19 -15.98 -11.76 -15.80
N LEU A 20 -15.76 -11.60 -14.48
CA LEU A 20 -16.49 -12.36 -13.46
C LEU A 20 -17.99 -12.01 -13.45
N ALA A 21 -18.34 -10.76 -13.75
CA ALA A 21 -19.73 -10.34 -13.91
C ALA A 21 -20.37 -11.02 -15.12
N ALA A 22 -19.68 -11.05 -16.27
CA ALA A 22 -20.15 -11.74 -17.47
C ALA A 22 -20.33 -13.25 -17.23
N GLU A 23 -19.37 -13.92 -16.59
CA GLU A 23 -19.48 -15.33 -16.21
C GLU A 23 -20.71 -15.59 -15.32
N THR A 24 -20.99 -14.68 -14.38
CA THR A 24 -22.18 -14.78 -13.51
C THR A 24 -23.47 -14.65 -14.30
N VAL A 25 -23.55 -13.69 -15.22
CA VAL A 25 -24.73 -13.48 -16.07
C VAL A 25 -24.98 -14.65 -17.01
N ILE A 26 -23.92 -15.24 -17.59
CA ILE A 26 -24.03 -16.44 -18.44
C ILE A 26 -24.67 -17.59 -17.64
N ARG A 27 -24.18 -17.86 -16.42
CA ARG A 27 -24.75 -18.92 -15.56
C ARG A 27 -26.17 -18.63 -15.11
N ALA A 28 -26.50 -17.37 -14.83
CA ALA A 28 -27.86 -16.96 -14.49
C ALA A 28 -28.82 -17.22 -15.68
N ARG A 29 -28.38 -16.89 -16.90
CA ARG A 29 -29.13 -17.14 -18.13
C ARG A 29 -29.36 -18.62 -18.39
N GLU A 30 -28.34 -19.46 -18.22
CA GLU A 30 -28.44 -20.92 -18.36
C GLU A 30 -29.49 -21.53 -17.42
N LYS A 31 -29.63 -20.96 -16.22
CA LYS A 31 -30.62 -21.39 -15.21
C LYS A 31 -31.98 -20.73 -15.37
N GLY A 32 -32.09 -19.68 -16.20
CA GLY A 32 -33.27 -18.82 -16.26
C GLY A 32 -33.56 -18.05 -14.96
N ASP A 33 -32.60 -17.95 -14.04
CA ASP A 33 -32.76 -17.34 -12.72
C ASP A 33 -31.80 -16.16 -12.55
N PHE A 34 -32.37 -14.95 -12.54
CA PHE A 34 -31.68 -13.68 -12.31
C PHE A 34 -31.95 -13.11 -10.92
N SER A 35 -32.44 -13.94 -9.99
CA SER A 35 -32.63 -13.54 -8.60
C SER A 35 -31.31 -13.13 -7.94
N ALA A 36 -31.42 -12.38 -6.85
CA ALA A 36 -30.27 -12.01 -6.02
C ALA A 36 -29.47 -13.23 -5.55
N ARG A 37 -30.14 -14.38 -5.35
CA ARG A 37 -29.48 -15.64 -4.99
C ARG A 37 -28.56 -16.13 -6.10
N SER A 38 -29.02 -16.15 -7.35
CA SER A 38 -28.23 -16.54 -8.50
C SER A 38 -27.06 -15.57 -8.76
N LEU A 39 -27.33 -14.27 -8.69
CA LEU A 39 -26.33 -13.22 -8.91
C LEU A 39 -25.30 -13.08 -7.77
N SER A 40 -25.58 -13.63 -6.59
CA SER A 40 -24.62 -13.66 -5.47
C SER A 40 -23.31 -14.37 -5.82
N LEU A 41 -23.32 -15.23 -6.83
CA LEU A 41 -22.13 -15.86 -7.39
C LEU A 41 -21.06 -14.84 -7.79
N TYR A 42 -21.43 -13.67 -8.33
CA TYR A 42 -20.47 -12.63 -8.69
C TYR A 42 -19.63 -12.20 -7.50
N ARG A 43 -20.27 -12.00 -6.35
CA ARG A 43 -19.58 -11.66 -5.11
C ARG A 43 -18.64 -12.79 -4.68
N LYS A 44 -19.09 -14.04 -4.77
CA LYS A 44 -18.27 -15.21 -4.42
C LYS A 44 -17.02 -15.27 -5.31
N LEU A 45 -17.18 -15.11 -6.62
CA LEU A 45 -16.06 -15.08 -7.57
C LEU A 45 -15.09 -13.92 -7.29
N LEU A 46 -15.61 -12.74 -6.94
CA LEU A 46 -14.79 -11.61 -6.54
C LEU A 46 -13.98 -11.90 -5.26
N GLU A 47 -14.59 -12.56 -4.27
CA GLU A 47 -13.94 -12.94 -3.00
C GLU A 47 -12.85 -14.01 -3.20
N GLU A 48 -13.04 -14.90 -4.17
CA GLU A 48 -12.07 -15.93 -4.56
C GLU A 48 -10.94 -15.36 -5.44
N SER A 49 -11.21 -14.29 -6.20
CA SER A 49 -10.23 -13.61 -7.06
C SER A 49 -9.23 -12.74 -6.30
N PHE A 50 -8.17 -12.29 -6.98
CA PHE A 50 -7.22 -11.32 -6.43
C PHE A 50 -7.87 -9.95 -6.17
N VAL A 51 -8.99 -9.64 -6.85
CA VAL A 51 -9.61 -8.31 -6.79
C VAL A 51 -9.98 -7.91 -5.36
N LEU A 52 -10.76 -8.73 -4.64
CA LEU A 52 -11.10 -8.39 -3.25
C LEU A 52 -9.99 -8.70 -2.26
N LYS A 53 -9.07 -9.62 -2.58
CA LYS A 53 -7.90 -9.90 -1.73
C LYS A 53 -7.00 -8.68 -1.64
N ASP A 54 -6.70 -8.05 -2.77
CA ASP A 54 -5.83 -6.88 -2.85
C ASP A 54 -6.50 -5.65 -2.23
N LEU A 55 -7.79 -5.45 -2.48
CA LEU A 55 -8.55 -4.36 -1.86
C LEU A 55 -8.63 -4.50 -0.34
N LYS A 56 -8.78 -5.72 0.19
CA LYS A 56 -8.76 -5.98 1.64
C LYS A 56 -7.39 -5.72 2.25
N LYS A 57 -6.31 -6.14 1.58
CA LYS A 57 -4.93 -5.91 2.04
C LYS A 57 -4.63 -4.42 2.21
N TYR A 58 -5.09 -3.58 1.27
CA TYR A 58 -4.76 -2.14 1.28
C TYR A 58 -5.88 -1.23 1.79
N GLN A 59 -6.96 -1.78 2.37
CA GLN A 59 -8.13 -0.98 2.78
C GLN A 59 -7.82 0.14 3.78
N ASN A 60 -6.85 -0.07 4.67
CA ASN A 60 -6.48 0.89 5.72
C ASN A 60 -5.39 1.88 5.28
N LEU A 61 -4.69 1.57 4.19
CA LEU A 61 -3.52 2.31 3.74
C LEU A 61 -3.84 3.76 3.34
N PRO A 62 -4.93 4.07 2.59
CA PRO A 62 -5.26 5.45 2.26
C PRO A 62 -5.48 6.34 3.49
N ARG A 63 -6.10 5.81 4.55
CA ARG A 63 -6.31 6.54 5.81
C ARG A 63 -4.98 6.77 6.51
N TYR A 64 -4.11 5.76 6.54
CA TYR A 64 -2.78 5.85 7.13
C TYR A 64 -1.91 6.91 6.42
N LEU A 65 -1.88 6.90 5.09
CA LEU A 65 -1.12 7.88 4.29
C LEU A 65 -1.61 9.32 4.52
N LYS A 66 -2.93 9.51 4.71
CA LYS A 66 -3.50 10.84 5.04
C LYS A 66 -3.09 11.34 6.42
N SER A 67 -2.97 10.46 7.41
CA SER A 67 -2.61 10.85 8.77
C SER A 67 -1.10 10.97 9.03
N HIS A 68 -0.25 10.47 8.12
CA HIS A 68 1.21 10.44 8.29
C HIS A 68 1.92 11.20 7.15
N ARG A 69 1.87 12.53 7.19
CA ARG A 69 2.47 13.42 6.16
C ARG A 69 3.99 13.29 6.07
N GLU A 70 4.63 12.87 7.15
CA GLU A 70 6.05 12.58 7.26
C GLU A 70 6.56 11.59 6.21
N LEU A 71 5.72 10.64 5.75
CA LEU A 71 6.06 9.67 4.71
C LEU A 71 6.39 10.34 3.37
N PHE A 72 5.84 11.53 3.14
CA PHE A 72 6.01 12.29 1.91
C PHE A 72 6.92 13.51 2.07
N THR A 73 7.38 13.79 3.29
CA THR A 73 8.15 15.00 3.60
C THR A 73 9.45 14.62 4.29
N LEU A 74 9.36 14.30 5.58
CA LEU A 74 10.50 14.04 6.44
C LEU A 74 11.33 12.82 6.03
N TYR A 75 10.70 11.68 5.74
CA TYR A 75 11.47 10.47 5.43
C TYR A 75 12.23 10.56 4.09
N PRO A 76 11.64 11.06 2.99
CA PRO A 76 12.39 11.34 1.77
C PRO A 76 13.57 12.29 2.00
N GLU A 77 13.37 13.35 2.79
CA GLU A 77 14.43 14.29 3.14
C GLU A 77 15.57 13.60 3.90
N LEU A 78 15.27 12.86 4.97
CA LEU A 78 16.25 12.12 5.76
C LEU A 78 17.01 11.08 4.91
N LEU A 79 16.33 10.35 4.05
CA LEU A 79 16.95 9.37 3.15
C LEU A 79 17.88 10.06 2.15
N SER A 80 17.45 11.18 1.57
CA SER A 80 18.27 11.95 0.64
C SER A 80 19.52 12.51 1.31
N GLY A 81 19.39 13.11 2.49
CA GLY A 81 20.52 13.63 3.27
C GLY A 81 21.49 12.52 3.67
N ALA A 82 20.98 11.37 4.12
CA ALA A 82 21.79 10.21 4.45
C ALA A 82 22.55 9.66 3.22
N ALA A 83 21.89 9.59 2.06
CA ALA A 83 22.51 9.14 0.82
C ALA A 83 23.62 10.10 0.37
N ILE A 84 23.36 11.41 0.40
CA ILE A 84 24.35 12.45 0.09
C ILE A 84 25.57 12.28 1.01
N GLU A 85 25.38 12.28 2.33
CA GLU A 85 26.47 12.17 3.30
C GLU A 85 27.31 10.90 3.10
N MET A 86 26.66 9.77 2.82
CA MET A 86 27.34 8.48 2.62
C MET A 86 28.15 8.44 1.32
N MET A 87 27.63 9.05 0.26
CA MET A 87 28.22 9.04 -1.09
C MET A 87 29.25 10.17 -1.31
N THR A 88 29.22 11.25 -0.54
CA THR A 88 30.27 12.28 -0.57
C THR A 88 31.63 11.68 -0.24
N VAL A 89 32.67 12.08 -0.97
CA VAL A 89 34.06 11.69 -0.72
C VAL A 89 34.82 12.90 -0.19
N ASP A 90 35.02 12.94 1.11
CA ASP A 90 35.58 14.06 1.88
C ASP A 90 36.60 13.57 2.95
N SER A 91 37.19 12.38 2.76
CA SER A 91 38.18 11.75 3.64
C SER A 91 37.76 11.57 5.10
N THR A 92 36.48 11.79 5.45
CA THR A 92 35.96 11.48 6.78
C THR A 92 35.76 9.97 6.96
N PRO A 93 36.11 9.42 8.13
CA PRO A 93 35.89 8.02 8.43
C PRO A 93 34.40 7.63 8.31
N LYS A 94 34.13 6.46 7.73
CA LYS A 94 32.75 5.96 7.53
C LYS A 94 31.93 5.87 8.83
N ARG A 95 32.59 5.59 9.97
CA ARG A 95 31.96 5.59 11.29
C ARG A 95 31.42 6.96 11.69
N ASP A 96 32.16 8.02 11.40
CA ASP A 96 31.75 9.38 11.76
C ASP A 96 30.61 9.88 10.87
N LYS A 97 30.62 9.49 9.59
CA LYS A 97 29.48 9.69 8.68
C LYS A 97 28.21 9.01 9.20
N GLN A 98 28.29 7.73 9.58
CA GLN A 98 27.14 7.02 10.17
C GLN A 98 26.65 7.71 11.44
N ARG A 99 27.54 8.16 12.33
CA ARG A 99 27.18 8.91 13.54
C ARG A 99 26.52 10.26 13.22
N LYS A 100 26.93 10.95 12.16
CA LYS A 100 26.33 12.21 11.71
C LYS A 100 24.91 11.98 11.18
N ILE A 101 24.73 10.98 10.32
CA ILE A 101 23.42 10.57 9.80
C ILE A 101 22.48 10.20 10.96
N TRP A 102 22.94 9.36 11.89
CA TRP A 102 22.13 8.98 13.04
C TRP A 102 21.74 10.18 13.91
N ARG A 103 22.66 11.12 14.14
CA ARG A 103 22.38 12.36 14.87
C ARG A 103 21.32 13.21 14.18
N GLU A 104 21.37 13.33 12.86
CA GLU A 104 20.37 14.07 12.09
C GLU A 104 18.99 13.39 12.10
N VAL A 105 18.96 12.07 11.99
CA VAL A 105 17.70 11.30 12.07
C VAL A 105 17.02 11.48 13.43
N ILE A 106 17.77 11.29 14.53
CA ILE A 106 17.19 11.41 15.88
C ILE A 106 16.86 12.85 16.29
N SER A 107 17.52 13.85 15.69
CA SER A 107 17.21 15.27 15.94
C SER A 107 15.92 15.69 15.25
N LYS A 108 15.67 15.20 14.03
CA LYS A 108 14.42 15.49 13.29
C LYS A 108 13.24 14.60 13.73
N ARG A 109 13.50 13.39 14.26
CA ARG A 109 12.45 12.51 14.80
C ARG A 109 12.95 11.62 15.93
N SER A 110 12.27 11.65 17.07
CA SER A 110 12.64 10.81 18.20
C SER A 110 12.51 9.31 17.90
N LEU A 111 13.39 8.51 18.49
CA LEU A 111 13.44 7.05 18.31
C LEU A 111 12.09 6.36 18.63
N TRP A 112 11.39 6.84 19.66
CA TRP A 112 10.06 6.33 20.00
C TRP A 112 9.03 6.59 18.91
N ARG A 113 9.06 7.80 18.30
CA ARG A 113 8.17 8.11 17.18
C ARG A 113 8.51 7.23 15.99
N LEU A 114 9.78 7.11 15.62
CA LEU A 114 10.23 6.21 14.54
C LEU A 114 9.72 4.77 14.71
N ALA A 115 9.86 4.20 15.91
CA ALA A 115 9.37 2.86 16.19
C ALA A 115 7.83 2.77 16.06
N ARG A 116 7.12 3.79 16.55
CA ARG A 116 5.67 3.90 16.42
C ARG A 116 5.22 4.00 14.96
N ASP A 117 5.94 4.74 14.12
CA ASP A 117 5.61 4.89 12.70
C ASP A 117 5.85 3.60 11.92
N LEU A 118 6.94 2.88 12.23
CA LEU A 118 7.19 1.55 11.67
C LEU A 118 6.05 0.58 12.03
N TYR A 119 5.61 0.60 13.28
CA TYR A 119 4.52 -0.25 13.75
C TYR A 119 3.19 0.09 13.06
N HIS A 120 2.81 1.37 12.99
CA HIS A 120 1.56 1.78 12.33
C HIS A 120 1.61 1.56 10.82
N GLY A 121 2.77 1.75 10.19
CA GLY A 121 2.99 1.46 8.79
C GLY A 121 2.84 -0.02 8.48
N TRP A 122 3.45 -0.89 9.28
CA TRP A 122 3.26 -2.34 9.16
C TRP A 122 1.79 -2.75 9.33
N ARG A 123 1.13 -2.20 10.35
CA ARG A 123 -0.30 -2.48 10.61
C ARG A 123 -1.22 -2.00 9.49
N ALA A 124 -0.86 -0.94 8.77
CA ALA A 124 -1.65 -0.42 7.66
C ALA A 124 -1.56 -1.27 6.37
N VAL A 125 -0.53 -2.12 6.27
CA VAL A 125 -0.22 -2.95 5.08
C VAL A 125 -0.47 -4.44 5.33
N ARG A 126 -0.77 -4.83 6.57
CA ARG A 126 -1.21 -6.17 6.96
C ARG A 126 -2.69 -6.39 6.66
#